data_AF-A0A2W2DMC5-F1
#
_entry.id   AF-A0A2W2DMC5-F1
#
_cell.length_a   1.000
_cell.length_b   1.000
_cell.length_c   1.000
_cell.angle_alpha   90.00
_cell.angle_beta   90.00
_cell.angle_gamma   90.00
#
_symmetry.space_group_name_H-M   'P 1'
#
loop_
_entity.id
_entity.type
_entity.pdbx_description
1 polymer ?
#
loop_
_entity_poly.entity_id
_entity_poly.type
_entity_poly.pdbx_seq_one_letter_code
_entity_poly.pdbx_strand_id
1 'polypeptide(L)'
;MYGVLADGRLTYTAIDAATGQRTHGAVTSTATLGFTPKAMATLNFNTILVTENGPEGKLYRIDVITNRDSLVFSPPVLLGTGYTHDLLAYDGNSHLFGIAAGVLRRYTVNATKPALANISTGERIGGGFTLKTLTATASNWILGTTTAGQLISYRINGTENYTRYQLRDTTWQVFDHLMSPGGGVYYGHRPEGSMHRYLDGNPHDGNGADVAGQGTVDTGGWTQTLLSTQPATVS
;
A
#
# COMPACT_ATOMS: atom_id res chain seq x y z
N MET A 1 -6.56 -0.10 8.39
CA MET A 1 -5.17 -0.28 7.92
C MET A 1 -4.70 -1.63 8.39
N TYR A 2 -4.13 -2.43 7.49
CA TYR A 2 -3.45 -3.66 7.84
C TYR A 2 -1.95 -3.45 7.81
N GLY A 3 -1.23 -4.21 8.62
CA GLY A 3 0.23 -4.25 8.55
C GLY A 3 0.79 -5.56 9.07
N VAL A 4 2.07 -5.80 8.84
CA VAL A 4 2.76 -7.02 9.27
C VAL A 4 3.90 -6.65 10.23
N LEU A 5 4.01 -7.36 11.34
CA LEU A 5 5.13 -7.25 12.27
C LEU A 5 6.35 -8.03 11.73
N ALA A 6 7.54 -7.73 12.28
CA ALA A 6 8.78 -8.41 11.90
C ALA A 6 8.73 -9.94 12.10
N ASP A 7 7.93 -10.43 13.05
CA ASP A 7 7.71 -11.86 13.30
C ASP A 7 6.65 -12.50 12.38
N GLY A 8 6.10 -11.74 11.43
CA GLY A 8 5.11 -12.21 10.48
C GLY A 8 3.67 -12.22 11.00
N ARG A 9 3.38 -11.70 12.21
CA ARG A 9 1.99 -11.52 12.65
C ARG A 9 1.33 -10.35 11.94
N LEU A 10 0.05 -10.50 11.62
CA LEU A 10 -0.77 -9.46 11.02
C LEU A 10 -1.25 -8.50 12.12
N THR A 11 -1.46 -7.24 11.77
CA THR A 11 -2.06 -6.21 12.63
C THR A 11 -3.17 -5.47 11.90
N TYR A 12 -4.13 -4.96 12.66
CA TYR A 12 -5.19 -4.09 12.17
C TYR A 12 -5.36 -2.87 13.07
N THR A 13 -5.44 -1.70 12.46
CA THR A 13 -5.69 -0.41 13.11
C THR A 13 -6.69 0.39 12.28
N ALA A 14 -7.68 1.01 12.93
CA ALA A 14 -8.58 1.96 12.29
C ALA A 14 -8.21 3.40 12.69
N ILE A 15 -8.20 4.28 11.70
CA ILE A 15 -7.95 5.71 11.87
C ILE A 15 -9.12 6.44 11.24
N ASP A 16 -9.71 7.37 11.97
CA ASP A 16 -10.65 8.33 11.42
C ASP A 16 -9.87 9.30 10.51
N ALA A 17 -10.18 9.31 9.22
CA ALA A 17 -9.39 10.06 8.24
C ALA A 17 -9.52 11.59 8.36
N ALA A 18 -10.67 12.07 8.85
CA ALA A 18 -10.92 13.50 9.00
C ALA A 18 -10.10 14.08 10.16
N THR A 19 -10.08 13.37 11.28
CA THR A 19 -9.45 13.83 12.53
C THR A 19 -8.03 13.30 12.72
N GLY A 20 -7.69 12.18 12.09
CA GLY A 20 -6.47 11.41 12.33
C GLY A 20 -6.46 10.66 13.65
N GLN A 21 -7.61 10.55 14.34
CA GLN A 21 -7.68 9.81 15.58
C GLN A 21 -7.68 8.31 15.33
N ARG A 22 -6.88 7.58 16.09
CA ARG A 22 -6.96 6.12 16.13
C ARG A 22 -8.26 5.72 16.83
N THR A 23 -9.21 5.22 16.06
CA THR A 23 -10.52 4.79 16.57
C THR A 23 -10.50 3.35 17.08
N HIS A 24 -9.50 2.56 16.65
CA HIS A 24 -9.37 1.16 17.04
C HIS A 24 -7.96 0.61 16.78
N GLY A 25 -7.54 -0.36 17.60
CA GLY A 25 -6.28 -1.10 17.44
C GLY A 25 -5.05 -0.49 18.12
N ALA A 26 -3.85 -1.03 17.90
CA ALA A 26 -3.55 -2.13 16.99
C ALA A 26 -3.99 -3.49 17.56
N VAL A 27 -4.84 -4.20 16.83
CA VAL A 27 -5.17 -5.60 17.13
C VAL A 27 -4.17 -6.46 16.39
N THR A 28 -3.57 -7.43 17.09
CA THR A 28 -2.51 -8.29 16.54
C THR A 28 -3.01 -9.72 16.46
N SER A 29 -2.71 -10.43 15.37
CA SER A 29 -3.02 -11.84 15.25
C SER A 29 -2.15 -12.68 16.17
N THR A 30 -2.63 -13.85 16.57
CA THR A 30 -1.78 -14.85 17.24
C THR A 30 -0.97 -15.65 16.24
N ALA A 31 -1.57 -15.98 15.08
CA ALA A 31 -0.91 -16.66 13.98
C ALA A 31 0.03 -15.73 13.20
N THR A 32 1.13 -16.28 12.74
CA THR A 32 2.03 -15.66 11.75
C THR A 32 1.61 -16.05 10.33
N LEU A 33 2.03 -15.29 9.32
CA LEU A 33 1.84 -15.64 7.90
C LEU A 33 2.54 -16.95 7.49
N GLY A 34 3.53 -17.42 8.26
CA GLY A 34 4.26 -18.65 7.94
C GLY A 34 5.31 -18.51 6.83
N PHE A 35 5.55 -17.28 6.36
CA PHE A 35 6.60 -16.91 5.42
C PHE A 35 7.04 -15.47 5.69
N THR A 36 8.21 -15.08 5.19
CA THR A 36 8.70 -13.70 5.30
C THR A 36 8.04 -12.84 4.21
N PRO A 37 7.19 -11.87 4.54
CA PRO A 37 6.55 -11.02 3.54
C PRO A 37 7.54 -9.97 2.99
N LYS A 38 7.33 -9.53 1.75
CA LYS A 38 8.17 -8.56 1.04
C LYS A 38 7.42 -7.27 0.70
N ALA A 39 6.21 -7.39 0.15
CA ALA A 39 5.31 -6.27 -0.13
C ALA A 39 3.85 -6.68 0.14
N MET A 40 2.97 -5.71 0.39
CA MET A 40 1.55 -5.98 0.67
C MET A 40 0.62 -4.94 0.04
N ALA A 41 -0.59 -5.38 -0.33
CA ALA A 41 -1.69 -4.52 -0.76
C ALA A 41 -3.01 -5.01 -0.17
N THR A 42 -3.72 -4.13 0.52
CA THR A 42 -5.08 -4.39 1.01
C THR A 42 -6.06 -4.18 -0.15
N LEU A 43 -6.89 -5.19 -0.45
CA LEU A 43 -7.89 -5.08 -1.51
C LEU A 43 -9.20 -4.50 -0.97
N ASN A 44 -9.62 -4.98 0.19
CA ASN A 44 -10.86 -4.58 0.85
C ASN A 44 -10.77 -4.91 2.35
N PHE A 45 -11.90 -4.83 3.06
CA PHE A 45 -11.96 -5.00 4.50
C PHE A 45 -11.46 -6.37 4.99
N ASN A 46 -11.42 -7.42 4.16
CA ASN A 46 -11.03 -8.76 4.59
C ASN A 46 -10.07 -9.53 3.66
N THR A 47 -9.53 -8.87 2.64
CA THR A 47 -8.66 -9.50 1.65
C THR A 47 -7.39 -8.70 1.47
N ILE A 48 -6.24 -9.35 1.63
CA ILE A 48 -4.91 -8.76 1.48
C ILE A 48 -4.09 -9.63 0.52
N LEU A 49 -3.33 -9.00 -0.36
CA LEU A 49 -2.33 -9.67 -1.18
C LEU A 49 -0.93 -9.38 -0.65
N VAL A 50 -0.09 -10.41 -0.56
CA VAL A 50 1.26 -10.32 0.02
C VAL A 50 2.24 -11.08 -0.86
N THR A 51 3.37 -10.47 -1.21
CA THR A 51 4.49 -11.17 -1.85
C THR A 51 5.42 -11.77 -0.80
N GLU A 52 5.94 -12.97 -1.05
CA GLU A 52 6.97 -13.61 -0.23
C GLU A 52 8.36 -13.07 -0.60
N ASN A 53 9.22 -12.89 0.40
CA ASN A 53 10.63 -12.57 0.23
C ASN A 53 11.45 -13.83 -0.07
N GLY A 54 11.15 -14.45 -1.21
CA GLY A 54 11.80 -15.67 -1.70
C GLY A 54 12.16 -15.57 -3.19
N PRO A 55 13.07 -16.43 -3.68
CA PRO A 55 13.58 -16.36 -5.05
C PRO A 55 12.49 -16.62 -6.11
N GLU A 56 11.47 -17.40 -5.76
CA GLU A 56 10.34 -17.68 -6.65
C GLU A 56 9.35 -16.51 -6.77
N GLY A 57 9.40 -15.53 -5.85
CA GLY A 57 8.44 -14.43 -5.79
C GLY A 57 6.99 -14.92 -5.70
N LYS A 58 6.62 -15.58 -4.60
CA LYS A 58 5.26 -16.09 -4.43
C LYS A 58 4.28 -14.97 -4.08
N LEU A 59 3.07 -15.03 -4.61
CA LEU A 59 1.95 -14.18 -4.21
C LEU A 59 0.95 -14.99 -3.40
N TYR A 60 0.63 -14.50 -2.21
CA TYR A 60 -0.37 -15.08 -1.32
C TYR A 60 -1.57 -14.15 -1.16
N ARG A 61 -2.75 -14.76 -1.05
CA ARG A 61 -3.96 -14.11 -0.55
C ARG A 61 -4.14 -14.44 0.92
N ILE A 62 -4.37 -13.41 1.73
CA ILE A 62 -4.71 -13.53 3.14
C ILE A 62 -6.19 -13.20 3.29
N ASP A 63 -6.95 -14.16 3.80
CA ASP A 63 -8.38 -14.03 4.03
C ASP A 63 -8.63 -13.77 5.52
N VAL A 64 -8.93 -12.53 5.88
CA VAL A 64 -9.24 -12.13 7.25
C VAL A 64 -10.66 -12.57 7.60
N ILE A 65 -10.82 -13.23 8.75
CA ILE A 65 -12.09 -13.72 9.29
C ILE A 65 -12.71 -12.66 10.20
N THR A 66 -11.91 -12.10 11.10
CA THR A 66 -12.30 -10.98 11.99
C THR A 66 -11.09 -10.09 12.25
N ASN A 67 -11.32 -8.80 12.45
CA ASN A 67 -10.30 -7.78 12.69
C ASN A 67 -10.70 -6.76 13.77
N ARG A 68 -11.80 -7.01 14.50
CA ARG A 68 -12.35 -6.09 15.50
C ARG A 68 -11.85 -6.44 16.90
N ASP A 69 -12.45 -7.42 17.57
CA ASP A 69 -12.01 -7.74 18.95
C ASP A 69 -10.81 -8.70 18.96
N SER A 70 -10.61 -9.41 17.86
CA SER A 70 -9.45 -10.25 17.58
C SER A 70 -9.11 -10.16 16.10
N LEU A 71 -7.85 -10.47 15.77
CA LEU A 71 -7.39 -10.56 14.39
C LEU A 71 -7.11 -12.02 14.04
N VAL A 72 -8.01 -12.61 13.26
CA VAL A 72 -7.94 -14.00 12.83
C VAL A 72 -8.05 -14.05 11.32
N PHE A 73 -7.23 -14.88 10.68
CA PHE A 73 -7.23 -15.11 9.25
C PHE A 73 -7.10 -16.60 8.93
N SER A 74 -7.63 -17.02 7.79
CA SER A 74 -7.46 -18.38 7.28
C SER A 74 -6.00 -18.63 6.86
N PRO A 75 -5.53 -19.88 6.78
CA PRO A 75 -4.21 -20.19 6.22
C PRO A 75 -3.98 -19.46 4.88
N PRO A 76 -2.83 -18.80 4.67
CA PRO A 76 -2.53 -18.08 3.44
C PRO A 76 -2.69 -18.95 2.19
N VAL A 77 -3.37 -18.42 1.17
CA VAL A 77 -3.62 -19.13 -0.09
C VAL A 77 -2.57 -18.72 -1.11
N LEU A 78 -1.72 -19.65 -1.54
CA LEU A 78 -0.80 -19.40 -2.65
C LEU A 78 -1.58 -19.17 -3.93
N LEU A 79 -1.38 -18.01 -4.56
CA LEU A 79 -1.96 -17.68 -5.86
C LEU A 79 -1.01 -18.04 -6.99
N GLY A 80 0.30 -17.80 -6.85
CA GLY A 80 1.26 -18.13 -7.91
C GLY A 80 2.68 -17.65 -7.60
N THR A 81 3.57 -17.83 -8.57
CA THR A 81 4.99 -17.44 -8.50
C THR A 81 5.32 -16.36 -9.54
N GLY A 82 6.52 -15.77 -9.49
CA GLY A 82 6.98 -14.70 -10.38
C GLY A 82 6.59 -13.27 -9.95
N TYR A 83 5.94 -13.13 -8.80
CA TYR A 83 5.58 -11.86 -8.16
C TYR A 83 6.72 -11.37 -7.25
N THR A 84 7.83 -10.97 -7.85
CA THR A 84 9.06 -10.56 -7.15
C THR A 84 9.05 -9.13 -6.60
N HIS A 85 7.88 -8.48 -6.61
CA HIS A 85 7.68 -7.07 -6.29
C HIS A 85 8.21 -6.68 -4.92
N ASP A 86 8.97 -5.58 -4.89
CA ASP A 86 9.46 -4.89 -3.70
C ASP A 86 8.37 -3.97 -3.12
N LEU A 87 7.46 -3.48 -3.96
CA LEU A 87 6.35 -2.59 -3.59
C LEU A 87 5.06 -3.07 -4.26
N LEU A 88 3.93 -2.95 -3.55
CA LEU A 88 2.62 -3.38 -4.04
C LEU A 88 1.53 -2.39 -3.61
N ALA A 89 0.60 -2.06 -4.51
CA ALA A 89 -0.56 -1.22 -4.20
C ALA A 89 -1.78 -1.62 -5.03
N TYR A 90 -2.97 -1.57 -4.44
CA TYR A 90 -4.24 -1.80 -5.12
C TYR A 90 -5.02 -0.49 -5.22
N ASP A 91 -5.56 -0.18 -6.41
CA ASP A 91 -6.24 1.10 -6.66
C ASP A 91 -7.66 1.18 -6.12
N GLY A 92 -8.17 0.11 -5.51
CA GLY A 92 -9.53 0.03 -4.99
C GLY A 92 -10.59 -0.23 -6.05
N ASN A 93 -10.22 -0.38 -7.31
CA ASN A 93 -11.14 -0.61 -8.41
C ASN A 93 -10.88 -1.95 -9.10
N SER A 94 -9.75 -2.07 -9.79
CA SER A 94 -9.45 -3.27 -10.59
C SER A 94 -7.96 -3.49 -10.85
N HIS A 95 -7.06 -2.62 -10.38
CA HIS A 95 -5.65 -2.74 -10.69
C HIS A 95 -4.78 -2.91 -9.45
N LEU A 96 -3.96 -3.95 -9.51
CA LEU A 96 -2.82 -4.13 -8.64
C LEU A 96 -1.57 -3.63 -9.36
N PHE A 97 -0.81 -2.79 -8.70
CA PHE A 97 0.48 -2.27 -9.16
C PHE A 97 1.59 -2.90 -8.35
N GLY A 98 2.65 -3.32 -9.04
CA GLY A 98 3.85 -3.86 -8.42
C GLY A 98 5.11 -3.24 -9.02
N ILE A 99 6.07 -2.85 -8.17
CA ILE A 99 7.39 -2.42 -8.63
C ILE A 99 8.41 -3.48 -8.19
N ALA A 100 9.19 -3.97 -9.16
CA ALA A 100 10.33 -4.85 -8.92
C ALA A 100 11.54 -4.32 -9.69
N ALA A 101 12.67 -4.08 -9.01
CA ALA A 101 13.90 -3.57 -9.64
C ALA A 101 13.66 -2.37 -10.59
N GLY A 102 12.80 -1.43 -10.17
CA GLY A 102 12.46 -0.22 -10.94
C GLY A 102 11.55 -0.45 -12.16
N VAL A 103 11.02 -1.65 -12.36
CA VAL A 103 10.00 -1.94 -13.38
C VAL A 103 8.62 -1.94 -12.74
N LEU A 104 7.74 -1.06 -13.23
CA LEU A 104 6.33 -1.06 -12.83
C LEU A 104 5.54 -2.05 -13.69
N ARG A 105 4.78 -2.91 -13.02
CA ARG A 105 3.77 -3.78 -13.61
C ARG A 105 2.38 -3.46 -13.10
N ARG A 106 1.39 -3.65 -13.96
CA ARG A 106 -0.04 -3.56 -13.62
C ARG A 106 -0.71 -4.89 -13.89
N TYR A 107 -1.58 -5.31 -12.98
CA TYR A 107 -2.39 -6.51 -13.10
C TYR A 107 -3.85 -6.12 -12.96
N THR A 108 -4.72 -6.70 -13.78
CA THR A 108 -6.16 -6.62 -13.57
C THR A 108 -6.55 -7.66 -12.52
N VAL A 109 -7.26 -7.23 -11.48
CA VAL A 109 -7.87 -8.06 -10.45
C VAL A 109 -9.38 -7.93 -10.59
N ASN A 110 -10.06 -9.01 -10.98
CA ASN A 110 -11.50 -8.97 -11.32
C ASN A 110 -12.40 -9.65 -10.27
N ALA A 111 -11.88 -9.88 -9.07
CA ALA A 111 -12.63 -10.46 -7.96
C ALA A 111 -12.19 -9.85 -6.63
N THR A 112 -13.13 -9.68 -5.71
CA THR A 112 -12.88 -9.14 -4.36
C THR A 112 -12.02 -10.08 -3.51
N LYS A 113 -12.14 -11.39 -3.74
CA LYS A 113 -11.32 -12.45 -3.14
C LYS A 113 -10.70 -13.29 -4.26
N PRO A 114 -9.63 -12.82 -4.92
CA PRO A 114 -9.18 -13.39 -6.18
C PRO A 114 -8.53 -14.76 -5.99
N ALA A 115 -8.84 -15.70 -6.88
CA ALA A 115 -7.96 -16.82 -7.21
C ALA A 115 -6.95 -16.39 -8.28
N LEU A 116 -5.98 -17.24 -8.65
CA LEU A 116 -5.00 -16.91 -9.69
C LEU A 116 -5.68 -16.51 -11.02
N ALA A 117 -6.72 -17.24 -11.42
CA ALA A 117 -7.46 -16.95 -12.66
C ALA A 117 -8.16 -15.58 -12.67
N ASN A 118 -8.27 -14.93 -11.50
CA ASN A 118 -8.82 -13.58 -11.37
C ASN A 118 -7.77 -12.47 -11.47
N ILE A 119 -6.51 -12.83 -11.61
CA ILE A 119 -5.38 -11.91 -11.75
C ILE A 119 -4.80 -12.09 -13.15
N SER A 120 -4.79 -11.02 -13.93
CA SER A 120 -4.22 -11.06 -15.29
C SER A 120 -2.73 -11.37 -15.25
N THR A 121 -2.15 -11.68 -16.41
CA THR A 121 -0.70 -11.55 -16.56
C THR A 121 -0.31 -10.09 -16.31
N GLY A 122 0.84 -9.88 -15.64
CA GLY A 122 1.30 -8.54 -15.30
C GLY A 122 1.79 -7.78 -16.53
N GLU A 123 1.04 -6.77 -16.96
CA GLU A 123 1.42 -5.85 -18.02
C GLU A 123 2.61 -5.00 -17.56
N ARG A 124 3.68 -4.93 -18.37
CA ARG A 124 4.82 -4.04 -18.07
C ARG A 124 4.42 -2.62 -18.47
N ILE A 125 4.32 -1.73 -17.50
CA ILE A 125 3.99 -0.32 -17.71
C ILE A 125 5.22 0.48 -18.13
N GLY A 126 6.38 0.20 -17.53
CA GLY A 126 7.63 0.88 -17.87
C GLY A 126 8.77 0.53 -16.93
N GLY A 127 9.95 1.10 -17.19
CA GLY A 127 11.13 0.97 -16.33
C GLY A 127 11.64 2.32 -15.82
N GLY A 128 12.58 2.30 -14.87
CA GLY A 128 13.17 3.51 -14.29
C GLY A 128 12.36 4.15 -13.16
N PHE A 129 11.40 3.42 -12.59
CA PHE A 129 10.66 3.89 -11.41
C PHE A 129 11.59 3.87 -10.17
N THR A 130 11.80 5.03 -9.56
CA THR A 130 12.73 5.23 -8.42
C THR A 130 12.03 5.34 -7.08
N LEU A 131 10.76 4.96 -7.02
CA LEU A 131 9.96 4.99 -5.80
C LEU A 131 10.51 3.99 -4.78
N LYS A 132 10.60 4.42 -3.51
CA LYS A 132 10.89 3.57 -2.35
C LYS A 132 9.65 3.24 -1.51
N THR A 133 8.54 3.93 -1.76
CA THR A 133 7.20 3.62 -1.23
C THR A 133 6.20 3.61 -2.37
N LEU A 134 5.07 2.91 -2.22
CA LEU A 134 4.02 2.87 -3.24
C LEU A 134 2.65 2.78 -2.59
N THR A 135 1.75 3.65 -3.03
CA THR A 135 0.31 3.56 -2.76
C THR A 135 -0.47 3.96 -4.01
N ALA A 136 -1.77 3.71 -4.00
CA ALA A 136 -2.68 4.18 -5.03
C ALA A 136 -3.66 5.17 -4.41
N THR A 137 -3.90 6.28 -5.09
CA THR A 137 -4.79 7.36 -4.62
C THR A 137 -6.17 7.31 -5.28
N ALA A 138 -6.24 6.73 -6.48
CA ALA A 138 -7.45 6.40 -7.21
C ALA A 138 -7.14 5.40 -8.34
N SER A 139 -8.16 5.03 -9.11
CA SER A 139 -8.02 4.20 -10.31
C SER A 139 -6.94 4.74 -11.24
N ASN A 140 -5.91 3.93 -11.52
CA ASN A 140 -4.73 4.28 -12.32
C ASN A 140 -3.88 5.47 -11.81
N TRP A 141 -4.06 5.90 -10.57
CA TRP A 141 -3.21 6.90 -9.92
C TRP A 141 -2.40 6.26 -8.81
N ILE A 142 -1.08 6.33 -8.94
CA ILE A 142 -0.13 5.84 -7.92
C ILE A 142 0.72 6.99 -7.39
N LEU A 143 1.13 6.87 -6.14
CA LEU A 143 1.89 7.87 -5.41
C LEU A 143 3.00 7.18 -4.62
N GLY A 144 4.15 7.82 -4.49
CA GLY A 144 5.24 7.31 -3.69
C GLY A 144 6.31 8.35 -3.42
N THR A 145 7.24 7.98 -2.53
CA THR A 145 8.40 8.80 -2.20
C THR A 145 9.66 8.26 -2.86
N THR A 146 10.66 9.11 -3.08
CA THR A 146 12.00 8.69 -3.52
C THR A 146 13.03 8.83 -2.39
N THR A 147 14.17 8.16 -2.53
CA THR A 147 15.30 8.33 -1.59
C THR A 147 15.85 9.76 -1.58
N ALA A 148 15.72 10.49 -2.70
CA ALA A 148 16.10 11.90 -2.80
C ALA A 148 15.12 12.87 -2.12
N GLY A 149 13.98 12.37 -1.64
CA GLY A 149 13.01 13.15 -0.87
C GLY A 149 11.83 13.67 -1.64
N GLN A 150 11.67 13.29 -2.90
CA GLN A 150 10.56 13.74 -3.71
C GLN A 150 9.27 12.99 -3.35
N LEU A 151 8.13 13.68 -3.48
CA LEU A 151 6.80 13.06 -3.56
C LEU A 151 6.38 13.03 -5.03
N ILE A 152 6.20 11.84 -5.59
CA ILE A 152 5.90 11.64 -7.00
C ILE A 152 4.54 10.96 -7.15
N SER A 153 3.71 11.52 -8.03
CA SER A 153 2.46 10.92 -8.48
C SER A 153 2.60 10.49 -9.94
N TYR A 154 1.99 9.37 -10.31
CA TYR A 154 1.88 8.92 -11.68
C TYR A 154 0.43 8.65 -12.04
N ARG A 155 0.03 9.14 -13.22
CA ARG A 155 -1.17 8.69 -13.90
C ARG A 155 -0.79 7.64 -14.93
N ILE A 156 -1.29 6.41 -14.77
CA ILE A 156 -0.98 5.28 -15.64
C ILE A 156 -2.04 5.17 -16.74
N ASN A 157 -1.67 5.48 -17.98
CA ASN A 157 -2.59 5.39 -19.12
C ASN A 157 -2.47 4.03 -19.86
N GLY A 158 -1.34 3.34 -19.73
CA GLY A 158 -1.10 2.00 -20.29
C GLY A 158 0.38 1.65 -20.39
N THR A 159 0.70 0.58 -21.12
CA THR A 159 2.09 0.22 -21.48
C THR A 159 2.83 1.40 -22.08
N GLU A 160 3.97 1.75 -21.49
CA GLU A 160 4.86 2.87 -21.88
C GLU A 160 4.14 4.22 -22.03
N ASN A 161 2.97 4.36 -21.41
CA ASN A 161 2.16 5.56 -21.46
C ASN A 161 1.72 5.92 -20.05
N TYR A 162 2.46 6.83 -19.44
CA TYR A 162 2.18 7.35 -18.11
C TYR A 162 2.67 8.79 -18.01
N THR A 163 2.00 9.57 -17.16
CA THR A 163 2.41 10.94 -16.85
C THR A 163 3.00 10.95 -15.44
N ARG A 164 4.19 11.52 -15.28
CA ARG A 164 4.84 11.73 -13.98
C ARG A 164 4.61 13.16 -13.50
N TYR A 165 4.17 13.30 -12.27
CA TYR A 165 4.04 14.58 -11.57
C TYR A 165 4.94 14.58 -10.34
N GLN A 166 5.69 15.66 -10.16
CA GLN A 166 6.50 15.88 -8.97
C GLN A 166 5.75 16.86 -8.08
N LEU A 167 5.10 16.34 -7.04
CA LEU A 167 4.28 17.15 -6.15
C LEU A 167 5.17 17.91 -5.15
N ARG A 168 6.28 17.29 -4.72
CA ARG A 168 7.25 17.90 -3.81
C ARG A 168 8.67 17.54 -4.22
N ASP A 169 9.60 18.49 -4.06
CA ASP A 169 10.99 18.34 -4.47
C ASP A 169 11.87 17.65 -3.42
N THR A 170 11.56 17.80 -2.14
CA THR A 170 12.34 17.25 -1.03
C THR A 170 11.47 17.03 0.22
N THR A 171 12.08 16.58 1.32
CA THR A 171 11.55 16.28 2.67
C THR A 171 10.74 14.99 2.84
N TRP A 172 10.35 14.31 1.78
CA TRP A 172 9.54 13.08 1.88
C TRP A 172 10.34 11.80 2.06
N GLN A 173 11.69 11.87 2.04
CA GLN A 173 12.57 10.73 2.26
C GLN A 173 12.50 10.18 3.69
N VAL A 174 11.85 10.91 4.61
CA VAL A 174 11.71 10.51 6.02
C VAL A 174 10.75 9.33 6.21
N PHE A 175 9.89 9.04 5.21
CA PHE A 175 8.91 7.97 5.31
C PHE A 175 9.44 6.65 4.74
N ASP A 176 9.25 5.56 5.45
CA ASP A 176 9.51 4.18 4.98
C ASP A 176 8.25 3.50 4.44
N HIS A 177 7.06 3.99 4.82
CA HIS A 177 5.79 3.67 4.17
C HIS A 177 4.96 4.92 3.90
N LEU A 178 4.26 4.91 2.77
CA LEU A 178 3.24 5.90 2.42
C LEU A 178 1.99 5.14 2.01
N MET A 179 0.85 5.48 2.60
CA MET A 179 -0.42 4.79 2.37
C MET A 179 -1.54 5.80 2.11
N SER A 180 -2.48 5.47 1.23
CA SER A 180 -3.68 6.28 1.00
C SER A 180 -4.95 5.41 1.04
N PRO A 181 -5.98 5.82 1.81
CA PRO A 181 -7.31 5.24 1.72
C PRO A 181 -8.17 5.84 0.57
N GLY A 182 -7.64 6.80 -0.19
CA GLY A 182 -8.38 7.63 -1.14
C GLY A 182 -8.62 9.06 -0.63
N GLY A 183 -9.37 9.86 -1.41
CA GLY A 183 -9.82 11.21 -1.03
C GLY A 183 -8.69 12.20 -0.73
N GLY A 184 -7.51 12.02 -1.32
CA GLY A 184 -6.34 12.87 -1.09
C GLY A 184 -5.69 12.71 0.28
N VAL A 185 -6.15 11.78 1.12
CA VAL A 185 -5.55 11.53 2.43
C VAL A 185 -4.31 10.66 2.27
N TYR A 186 -3.18 11.08 2.86
CA TYR A 186 -1.96 10.29 2.92
C TYR A 186 -1.52 10.07 4.36
N TYR A 187 -1.06 8.85 4.64
CA TYR A 187 -0.43 8.47 5.90
C TYR A 187 1.04 8.15 5.65
N GLY A 188 1.94 8.88 6.30
CA GLY A 188 3.38 8.64 6.26
C GLY A 188 3.85 8.00 7.56
N HIS A 189 4.35 6.77 7.47
CA HIS A 189 5.03 6.11 8.58
C HIS A 189 6.53 6.42 8.51
N ARG A 190 7.14 6.67 9.67
CA ARG A 190 8.58 6.90 9.78
C ARG A 190 9.27 5.77 10.54
N PRO A 191 10.57 5.52 10.32
CA PRO A 191 11.30 4.43 10.97
C PRO A 191 11.28 4.45 12.51
N GLU A 192 11.13 5.63 13.14
CA GLU A 192 10.99 5.72 14.60
C GLU A 192 9.61 5.28 15.13
N GLY A 193 8.69 4.88 14.25
CA GLY A 193 7.37 4.35 14.58
C GLY A 193 6.27 5.40 14.72
N SER A 194 6.51 6.62 14.23
CA SER A 194 5.50 7.69 14.21
C SER A 194 4.66 7.63 12.93
N MET A 195 3.40 8.06 13.02
CA MET A 195 2.45 8.09 11.90
C MET A 195 1.95 9.52 11.67
N HIS A 196 2.14 10.05 10.48
CA HIS A 196 1.81 11.43 10.10
C HIS A 196 0.69 11.45 9.06
N ARG A 197 -0.15 12.48 9.09
CA ARG A 197 -1.27 12.65 8.15
C ARG A 197 -1.04 13.85 7.25
N TYR A 198 -1.39 13.70 5.99
CA TYR A 198 -1.40 14.75 4.97
C TYR A 198 -2.72 14.72 4.22
N LEU A 199 -3.08 15.87 3.66
CA LEU A 199 -4.21 16.01 2.74
C LEU A 199 -3.72 16.70 1.48
N ASP A 200 -4.09 16.15 0.34
CA ASP A 200 -4.00 16.75 -0.97
C ASP A 200 -5.43 17.15 -1.38
N GLY A 201 -5.64 18.44 -1.61
CA GLY A 201 -6.96 18.97 -1.93
C GLY A 201 -7.49 18.49 -3.28
N ASN A 202 -6.59 18.23 -4.24
CA ASN A 202 -6.91 17.83 -5.60
C ASN A 202 -5.91 16.77 -6.09
N PRO A 203 -5.94 15.54 -5.55
CA PRO A 203 -4.88 14.53 -5.72
C PRO A 203 -4.63 14.03 -7.14
N HIS A 204 -5.40 14.52 -8.12
CA HIS A 204 -5.39 14.09 -9.52
C HIS A 204 -5.15 15.24 -10.51
N ASP A 205 -4.69 16.41 -10.05
CA ASP A 205 -4.37 17.56 -10.90
C ASP A 205 -2.87 17.65 -11.25
N GLY A 206 -2.01 16.87 -10.58
CA GLY A 206 -0.57 16.86 -10.79
C GLY A 206 0.18 18.01 -10.12
N ASN A 207 -0.48 18.76 -9.23
CA ASN A 207 0.04 19.88 -8.49
C ASN A 207 0.20 19.50 -7.00
N GLY A 208 1.31 19.90 -6.38
CA GLY A 208 1.55 19.63 -4.97
C GLY A 208 1.28 20.82 -4.03
N ALA A 209 0.77 21.94 -4.55
CA ALA A 209 0.58 23.18 -3.81
C ALA A 209 -0.40 23.02 -2.63
N ASP A 210 -1.40 22.17 -2.78
CA ASP A 210 -2.45 21.85 -1.81
C ASP A 210 -2.17 20.56 -1.02
N VAL A 211 -0.98 19.97 -1.17
CA VAL A 211 -0.50 18.89 -0.28
C VAL A 211 -0.07 19.49 1.06
N ALA A 212 -0.90 19.41 2.09
CA ALA A 212 -0.64 20.00 3.40
C ALA A 212 -0.55 18.94 4.51
N GLY A 213 0.33 19.16 5.48
CA GLY A 213 0.39 18.35 6.71
C GLY A 213 -0.81 18.62 7.61
N GLN A 214 -1.42 17.56 8.12
CA GLN A 214 -2.60 17.58 9.00
C GLN A 214 -2.27 17.17 10.44
N GLY A 215 -0.97 17.16 10.78
CA GLY A 215 -0.45 16.74 12.07
C GLY A 215 -0.13 15.25 12.13
N THR A 216 0.03 14.76 13.36
CA THR A 216 0.47 13.40 13.66
C THR A 216 -0.73 12.57 14.16
N VAL A 217 -0.90 11.36 13.63
CA VAL A 217 -1.85 10.36 14.14
C VAL A 217 -1.38 9.84 15.49
N ASP A 218 -0.14 9.33 15.54
CA ASP A 218 0.55 8.92 16.76
C ASP A 218 2.04 9.27 16.68
N THR A 219 2.64 9.70 17.79
CA THR A 219 4.07 10.02 17.86
C THR A 219 4.98 8.79 17.93
N GLY A 220 4.41 7.59 18.02
CA GLY A 220 5.12 6.33 18.17
C GLY A 220 4.17 5.12 18.19
N GLY A 221 4.73 3.92 18.38
CA GLY A 221 3.96 2.69 18.59
C GLY A 221 3.52 1.96 17.31
N TRP A 222 3.91 2.46 16.14
CA TRP A 222 3.82 1.73 14.89
C TRP A 222 5.14 0.96 14.69
N THR A 223 5.07 -0.38 14.69
CA THR A 223 6.24 -1.27 14.63
C THR A 223 6.16 -2.26 13.48
N GLN A 224 5.22 -2.04 12.57
CA GLN A 224 5.01 -2.87 11.40
C GLN A 224 6.14 -2.66 10.40
N THR A 225 6.59 -3.74 9.76
CA THR A 225 7.57 -3.72 8.67
C THR A 225 6.91 -3.56 7.30
N LEU A 226 5.59 -3.75 7.22
CA LEU A 226 4.76 -3.48 6.05
C LEU A 226 3.43 -2.88 6.51
N LEU A 227 2.94 -1.89 5.76
CA LEU A 227 1.68 -1.21 6.03
C LEU A 227 0.88 -1.02 4.73
N SER A 228 -0.44 -1.16 4.81
CA SER A 228 -1.35 -0.89 3.69
C SER A 228 -2.74 -0.49 4.20
N THR A 229 -3.31 0.52 3.54
CA THR A 229 -4.68 0.98 3.76
C THR A 229 -5.65 0.28 2.84
N GLN A 230 -6.89 0.10 3.31
CA GLN A 230 -7.99 -0.25 2.43
C GLN A 230 -8.28 0.96 1.53
N PRO A 231 -8.21 0.79 0.19
CA PRO A 231 -8.51 1.88 -0.73
C PRO A 231 -10.01 2.19 -0.79
N ALA A 232 -10.35 3.36 -1.33
CA ALA A 232 -11.72 3.84 -1.52
C ALA A 232 -12.57 3.85 -0.22
N THR A 233 -11.95 4.13 0.92
CA THR A 233 -12.65 4.33 2.20
C THR A 233 -12.82 5.80 2.57
N VAL A 234 -12.24 6.70 1.77
CA VAL A 234 -12.37 8.15 1.86
C VAL A 234 -12.60 8.70 0.44
N SER A 235 -13.47 9.70 0.30
CA SER A 235 -13.89 10.33 -0.96
C SER A 235 -13.82 11.84 -0.88
#